data_AF-A0A5Q4GLD9-F1
#
_entry.id   AF-A0A5Q4GLD9-F1
#
_cell.length_a   1.000
_cell.length_b   1.000
_cell.length_c   1.000
_cell.angle_alpha   90.00
_cell.angle_beta   90.00
_cell.angle_gamma   90.00
#
_symmetry.space_group_name_H-M   'P 1'
#
loop_
_entity.id
_entity.type
_entity.pdbx_description
1 polymer ?
#
loop_
_entity_poly.entity_id
_entity_poly.type
_entity_poly.pdbx_seq_one_letter_code
_entity_poly.pdbx_strand_id
1 'polypeptide(L)'
;MRMSTAIPPGIAIPDVVPTRLGELKFFDGFPDKATVEKIYDNLDFQRAVQAYLLALAPVNMAGLREGLLQVGPANVTIPTFEDNMNSRSIFLTANATTPYTWVWIDLHSGPVVAEVPPRTLGMIDDFWFKYVTDIGIVGPDQGQGGKYLLLPPGYDGEVPAGYFVVRVPTFESILVWRNMPIEGDIKPAIENLKKLTRIYPLAQAKNPPANEFVNVSNRAFSTVAPADYRFW
;
A
#
# COMPACT_ATOMS: atom_id res chain seq x y z
N MET A 1 -11.16 -56.84 33.54
CA MET A 1 -12.08 -55.77 34.01
C MET A 1 -13.42 -55.96 33.33
N ARG A 2 -14.54 -55.99 34.07
CA ARG A 2 -15.87 -56.39 33.56
C ARG A 2 -16.95 -55.39 33.97
N MET A 3 -16.63 -54.08 33.90
CA MET A 3 -17.52 -52.95 34.17
C MET A 3 -17.04 -51.72 33.37
N SER A 4 -16.95 -51.82 32.05
CA SER A 4 -16.77 -50.64 31.21
C SER A 4 -17.92 -50.55 30.21
N THR A 5 -18.54 -49.37 30.14
CA THR A 5 -19.49 -49.04 29.08
C THR A 5 -18.73 -49.08 27.75
N ALA A 6 -19.27 -49.79 26.76
CA ALA A 6 -18.70 -49.75 25.41
C ALA A 6 -18.80 -48.32 24.87
N ILE A 7 -17.68 -47.76 24.42
CA ILE A 7 -17.64 -46.42 23.83
C ILE A 7 -18.37 -46.48 22.48
N PRO A 8 -19.40 -45.66 22.24
CA PRO A 8 -20.06 -45.58 20.95
C PRO A 8 -19.07 -45.32 19.79
N PRO A 9 -19.33 -45.88 18.59
CA PRO A 9 -18.51 -45.61 17.41
C PRO A 9 -18.38 -44.11 17.13
N GLY A 10 -17.16 -43.65 16.83
CA GLY A 10 -16.86 -42.25 16.52
C GLY A 10 -16.62 -41.33 17.72
N ILE A 11 -16.73 -41.83 18.96
CA ILE A 11 -16.38 -41.05 20.17
C ILE A 11 -14.88 -41.13 20.48
N ALA A 12 -14.29 -42.33 20.43
CA ALA A 12 -12.85 -42.47 20.51
C ALA A 12 -12.23 -42.14 19.15
N ILE A 13 -11.17 -41.32 19.16
CA ILE A 13 -10.35 -41.16 17.97
C ILE A 13 -9.68 -42.51 17.65
N PRO A 14 -9.65 -42.94 16.38
CA PRO A 14 -8.91 -44.14 15.99
C PRO A 14 -7.40 -43.98 16.25
N ASP A 15 -6.72 -45.08 16.56
CA ASP A 15 -5.26 -45.10 16.73
C ASP A 15 -4.52 -44.65 15.46
N VAL A 16 -5.15 -44.81 14.29
CA VAL A 16 -4.64 -44.36 12.99
C VAL A 16 -5.75 -43.67 12.21
N VAL A 17 -5.49 -42.43 11.78
CA VAL A 17 -6.39 -41.64 10.93
C VAL A 17 -5.68 -41.34 9.61
N PRO A 18 -6.15 -41.89 8.47
CA PRO A 18 -5.59 -41.56 7.15
C PRO A 18 -6.05 -40.16 6.71
N THR A 19 -5.10 -39.30 6.32
CA THR A 19 -5.38 -37.93 5.87
C THR A 19 -4.55 -37.56 4.64
N ARG A 20 -4.79 -36.38 4.06
CA ARG A 20 -3.91 -35.81 3.01
C ARG A 20 -2.49 -35.51 3.50
N LEU A 21 -2.25 -35.47 4.81
CA LEU A 21 -0.93 -35.30 5.44
C LEU A 21 -0.23 -36.66 5.66
N GLY A 22 -0.83 -37.74 5.17
CA GLY A 22 -0.49 -39.11 5.52
C GLY A 22 -1.24 -39.58 6.78
N GLU A 23 -0.78 -40.70 7.33
CA GLU A 23 -1.34 -41.26 8.56
C GLU A 23 -0.98 -40.41 9.78
N LEU A 24 -2.00 -40.11 10.59
CA LEU A 24 -1.89 -39.51 11.92
C LEU A 24 -2.11 -40.63 12.95
N LYS A 25 -1.25 -40.70 13.96
CA LYS A 25 -1.22 -41.78 14.95
C LYS A 25 -1.52 -41.26 16.34
N PHE A 26 -2.36 -42.01 17.05
CA PHE A 26 -2.84 -41.66 18.37
C PHE A 26 -2.66 -42.84 19.33
N PHE A 27 -2.37 -42.54 20.58
CA PHE A 27 -2.38 -43.48 21.69
C PHE A 27 -3.24 -42.90 22.81
N ASP A 28 -4.32 -43.59 23.17
CA ASP A 28 -5.29 -43.12 24.17
C ASP A 28 -5.82 -41.69 23.88
N GLY A 29 -6.00 -41.38 22.59
CA GLY A 29 -6.43 -40.07 22.13
C GLY A 29 -5.35 -39.00 22.00
N PHE A 30 -4.12 -39.27 22.46
CA PHE A 30 -3.00 -38.34 22.33
C PHE A 30 -2.22 -38.59 21.04
N PRO A 31 -1.93 -37.55 20.23
CA PRO A 31 -1.08 -37.72 19.05
C PRO A 31 0.36 -38.08 19.46
N ASP A 32 1.00 -38.96 18.69
CA ASP A 32 2.44 -39.18 18.84
C ASP A 32 3.25 -37.95 18.38
N LYS A 33 4.55 -37.94 18.69
CA LYS A 33 5.43 -36.79 18.38
C LYS A 33 5.42 -36.45 16.87
N ALA A 34 5.48 -37.45 16.01
CA ALA A 34 5.47 -37.25 14.56
C ALA A 34 4.14 -36.66 14.07
N THR A 35 3.02 -37.07 14.66
CA THR A 35 1.69 -36.53 14.37
C THR A 35 1.57 -35.08 14.82
N VAL A 36 2.08 -34.74 16.00
CA VAL A 36 2.14 -33.35 16.48
C VAL A 36 2.90 -32.47 15.50
N GLU A 37 4.11 -32.89 15.10
CA GLU A 37 4.94 -32.16 14.13
C GLU A 37 4.20 -31.96 12.79
N LYS A 38 3.59 -33.01 12.23
CA LYS A 38 2.81 -32.92 10.98
C LYS A 38 1.62 -31.96 11.09
N ILE A 39 0.89 -31.98 12.21
CA ILE A 39 -0.29 -31.14 12.38
C ILE A 39 0.11 -29.67 12.48
N TYR A 40 1.16 -29.35 13.26
CA TYR A 40 1.64 -27.98 13.39
C TYR A 40 2.28 -27.46 12.10
N ASP A 41 3.06 -28.29 11.39
CA ASP A 41 3.61 -27.92 10.08
C ASP A 41 2.50 -27.61 9.07
N ASN A 42 1.45 -28.44 9.00
CA ASN A 42 0.28 -28.14 8.17
C ASN A 42 -0.48 -26.89 8.63
N LEU A 43 -0.57 -26.62 9.94
CA LEU A 43 -1.22 -25.42 10.45
C LEU A 43 -0.46 -24.16 10.03
N ASP A 44 0.87 -24.18 10.11
CA ASP A 44 1.72 -23.08 9.68
C ASP A 44 1.66 -22.90 8.16
N PHE A 45 1.70 -23.98 7.38
CA PHE A 45 1.47 -23.95 5.94
C PHE A 45 0.13 -23.30 5.57
N GLN A 46 -0.96 -23.73 6.21
CA GLN A 46 -2.29 -23.16 5.96
C GLN A 46 -2.33 -21.66 6.28
N ARG A 47 -1.76 -21.25 7.42
CA ARG A 47 -1.70 -19.85 7.81
C ARG A 47 -0.84 -19.02 6.87
N ALA A 48 0.28 -19.54 6.40
CA ALA A 48 1.11 -18.89 5.39
C ALA A 48 0.32 -18.69 4.08
N VAL A 49 -0.36 -19.72 3.57
CA VAL A 49 -1.19 -19.55 2.35
C VAL A 49 -2.25 -18.46 2.53
N GLN A 50 -2.94 -18.42 3.67
CA GLN A 50 -3.94 -17.38 3.95
C GLN A 50 -3.31 -15.98 4.08
N ALA A 51 -2.17 -15.87 4.76
CA ALA A 51 -1.45 -14.61 4.91
C ALA A 51 -0.97 -14.07 3.55
N TYR A 52 -0.48 -14.95 2.67
CA TYR A 52 -0.07 -14.55 1.31
C TYR A 52 -1.23 -13.96 0.52
N LEU A 53 -2.38 -14.64 0.50
CA LEU A 53 -3.56 -14.16 -0.22
C LEU A 53 -4.11 -12.85 0.36
N LEU A 54 -4.10 -12.72 1.69
CA LEU A 54 -4.53 -11.50 2.37
C LEU A 54 -3.59 -10.32 2.06
N ALA A 55 -2.28 -10.59 1.97
CA ALA A 55 -1.25 -9.55 1.89
C ALA A 55 -0.87 -9.14 0.46
N LEU A 56 -1.53 -9.67 -0.59
CA LEU A 56 -1.27 -9.27 -1.98
C LEU A 56 -1.30 -7.74 -2.18
N ALA A 57 -2.32 -7.07 -1.63
CA ALA A 57 -2.48 -5.62 -1.73
C ALA A 57 -1.41 -4.85 -0.95
N PRO A 58 -1.21 -5.05 0.37
CA PRO A 58 -0.19 -4.32 1.12
C PRO A 58 1.24 -4.66 0.69
N VAL A 59 1.53 -5.88 0.21
CA VAL A 59 2.85 -6.21 -0.34
C VAL A 59 3.08 -5.49 -1.66
N ASN A 60 2.06 -5.33 -2.51
CA ASN A 60 2.15 -4.45 -3.68
C ASN A 60 2.47 -2.99 -3.28
N MET A 61 1.80 -2.48 -2.23
CA MET A 61 2.09 -1.15 -1.69
C MET A 61 3.50 -1.03 -1.12
N ALA A 62 4.02 -2.08 -0.47
CA ALA A 62 5.40 -2.14 0.01
C ALA A 62 6.40 -2.09 -1.15
N GLY A 63 6.17 -2.83 -2.24
CA GLY A 63 6.98 -2.76 -3.46
C GLY A 63 6.93 -1.37 -4.11
N LEU A 64 5.75 -0.74 -4.10
CA LEU A 64 5.57 0.63 -4.59
C LEU A 64 6.37 1.63 -3.76
N ARG A 65 6.26 1.55 -2.43
CA ARG A 65 7.08 2.33 -1.50
C ARG A 65 8.56 2.17 -1.79
N GLU A 66 9.06 0.94 -1.80
CA GLU A 66 10.48 0.66 -2.01
C GLU A 66 10.99 1.23 -3.34
N GLY A 67 10.24 1.04 -4.43
CA GLY A 67 10.59 1.60 -5.72
C GLY A 67 10.62 3.13 -5.72
N LEU A 68 9.61 3.79 -5.14
CA LEU A 68 9.57 5.26 -5.05
C LEU A 68 10.68 5.82 -4.15
N LEU A 69 10.99 5.16 -3.03
CA LEU A 69 12.01 5.61 -2.09
C LEU A 69 13.45 5.44 -2.60
N GLN A 70 13.67 4.67 -3.67
CA GLN A 70 14.98 4.59 -4.33
C GLN A 70 15.45 5.94 -4.92
N VAL A 71 14.53 6.85 -5.22
CA VAL A 71 14.89 8.17 -5.76
C VAL A 71 14.95 9.27 -4.71
N GLY A 72 14.57 8.98 -3.47
CA GLY A 72 14.69 9.91 -2.34
C GLY A 72 13.63 9.71 -1.26
N PRO A 73 13.70 10.46 -0.14
CA PRO A 73 12.85 10.26 1.02
C PRO A 73 11.38 10.62 0.80
N ALA A 74 10.50 9.92 1.53
CA ALA A 74 9.07 10.22 1.60
C ALA A 74 8.80 11.67 2.01
N ASN A 75 7.65 12.21 1.61
CA ASN A 75 7.22 13.60 1.86
C ASN A 75 8.13 14.72 1.32
N VAL A 76 9.30 14.40 0.76
CA VAL A 76 10.26 15.38 0.25
C VAL A 76 10.45 15.19 -1.25
N THR A 77 10.66 13.95 -1.68
CA THR A 77 10.91 13.62 -3.09
C THR A 77 9.61 13.31 -3.82
N ILE A 78 9.47 13.86 -5.02
CA ILE A 78 8.31 13.73 -5.90
C ILE A 78 8.79 13.11 -7.22
N PRO A 79 8.69 11.77 -7.35
CA PRO A 79 8.83 11.07 -8.62
C PRO A 79 7.83 11.55 -9.68
N THR A 80 8.35 12.05 -10.81
CA THR A 80 7.54 12.51 -11.93
C THR A 80 7.82 11.70 -13.19
N PHE A 81 6.77 11.39 -13.93
CA PHE A 81 6.86 10.98 -15.32
C PHE A 81 6.52 12.22 -16.16
N GLU A 82 7.51 12.76 -16.86
CA GLU A 82 7.34 13.92 -17.75
C GLU A 82 7.02 13.50 -19.20
N ASP A 83 7.31 12.25 -19.52
CA ASP A 83 6.84 11.52 -20.70
C ASP A 83 5.87 10.39 -20.30
N ASN A 84 5.10 9.89 -21.27
CA ASN A 84 4.31 8.68 -21.08
C ASN A 84 5.18 7.49 -20.67
N MET A 85 4.66 6.69 -19.72
CA MET A 85 5.30 5.46 -19.31
C MET A 85 5.42 4.48 -20.48
N ASN A 86 6.51 3.71 -20.49
CA ASN A 86 6.77 2.69 -21.50
C ASN A 86 7.32 1.41 -20.82
N SER A 87 7.77 0.44 -21.61
CA SER A 87 8.25 -0.86 -21.11
C SER A 87 9.43 -0.81 -20.15
N ARG A 88 10.10 0.34 -19.98
CA ARG A 88 11.16 0.53 -18.98
C ARG A 88 10.61 0.78 -17.57
N SER A 89 9.35 1.19 -17.47
CA SER A 89 8.63 1.44 -16.22
C SER A 89 7.78 0.23 -15.85
N ILE A 90 8.21 -0.52 -14.83
CA ILE A 90 7.53 -1.74 -14.38
C ILE A 90 6.64 -1.37 -13.19
N PHE A 91 5.35 -1.17 -13.48
CA PHE A 91 4.32 -0.80 -12.52
C PHE A 91 3.11 -1.72 -12.67
N LEU A 92 2.37 -1.93 -11.58
CA LEU A 92 1.12 -2.68 -11.63
C LEU A 92 0.06 -1.90 -12.43
N THR A 93 -0.21 -2.33 -13.67
CA THR A 93 -1.29 -1.83 -14.54
C THR A 93 -1.28 -0.32 -14.82
N ALA A 94 -0.09 0.29 -14.90
CA ALA A 94 0.02 1.71 -15.25
C ALA A 94 -0.51 2.00 -16.67
N ASN A 95 -1.11 3.17 -16.84
CA ASN A 95 -1.50 3.66 -18.16
C ASN A 95 -0.28 4.21 -18.94
N ALA A 96 -0.31 4.13 -20.27
CA ALA A 96 0.78 4.58 -21.14
C ALA A 96 0.41 5.81 -21.99
N THR A 97 -0.65 6.54 -21.63
CA THR A 97 -1.21 7.64 -22.44
C THR A 97 -1.27 8.99 -21.73
N THR A 98 -1.21 8.98 -20.40
CA THR A 98 -1.18 10.17 -19.54
C THR A 98 -0.06 10.02 -18.51
N PRO A 99 0.88 10.98 -18.45
CA PRO A 99 2.00 10.89 -17.51
C PRO A 99 1.54 11.01 -16.06
N TYR A 100 2.28 10.39 -15.15
CA TYR A 100 1.95 10.31 -13.73
C TYR A 100 2.86 11.17 -12.85
N THR A 101 2.35 11.47 -11.67
CA THR A 101 3.16 11.81 -10.50
C THR A 101 2.77 10.90 -9.36
N TRP A 102 3.78 10.33 -8.70
CA TRP A 102 3.62 9.41 -7.59
C TRP A 102 4.35 9.99 -6.39
N VAL A 103 3.68 10.03 -5.25
CA VAL A 103 4.24 10.54 -4.00
C VAL A 103 3.99 9.51 -2.92
N TRP A 104 5.05 9.07 -2.25
CA TRP A 104 4.91 8.28 -1.04
C TRP A 104 4.74 9.21 0.15
N ILE A 105 3.65 9.02 0.90
CA ILE A 105 3.34 9.80 2.09
C ILE A 105 3.62 8.95 3.33
N ASP A 106 4.31 9.56 4.29
CA ASP A 106 4.59 9.01 5.62
C ASP A 106 4.08 9.97 6.71
N LEU A 107 3.16 9.50 7.55
CA LEU A 107 2.51 10.26 8.62
C LEU A 107 3.04 9.90 10.02
N HIS A 108 4.07 9.07 10.15
CA HIS A 108 4.63 8.68 11.46
C HIS A 108 5.13 9.89 12.27
N SER A 109 5.58 10.95 11.58
CA SER A 109 6.05 12.20 12.20
C SER A 109 4.93 13.23 12.42
N GLY A 110 3.67 12.88 12.14
CA GLY A 110 2.51 13.75 12.30
C GLY A 110 1.86 14.17 10.97
N PRO A 111 0.95 15.16 11.01
CA PRO A 111 0.20 15.60 9.85
C PRO A 111 1.08 16.14 8.71
N VAL A 112 0.74 15.79 7.47
CA VAL A 112 1.41 16.25 6.25
C VAL A 112 0.41 17.04 5.41
N VAL A 113 0.87 18.17 4.86
CA VAL A 113 0.14 18.94 3.86
C VAL A 113 0.62 18.55 2.48
N ALA A 114 -0.32 18.26 1.59
CA ALA A 114 -0.09 18.07 0.16
C ALA A 114 -0.84 19.15 -0.65
N GLU A 115 -0.09 20.01 -1.33
CA GLU A 115 -0.64 20.98 -2.27
C GLU A 115 -0.72 20.33 -3.66
N VAL A 116 -1.93 20.16 -4.15
CA VAL A 116 -2.23 19.52 -5.44
C VAL A 116 -2.44 20.62 -6.49
N PRO A 117 -1.79 20.55 -7.66
CA PRO A 117 -1.97 21.53 -8.72
C PRO A 117 -3.35 21.37 -9.39
N PRO A 118 -3.86 22.40 -10.08
CA PRO A 118 -5.09 22.31 -10.84
C PRO A 118 -4.99 21.30 -11.99
N ARG A 119 -6.14 20.85 -12.49
CA ARG A 119 -6.28 19.95 -13.66
C ARG A 119 -5.56 18.60 -13.50
N THR A 120 -5.54 18.07 -12.29
CA THR A 120 -5.09 16.70 -12.02
C THR A 120 -6.27 15.74 -11.95
N LEU A 121 -6.00 14.44 -12.14
CA LEU A 121 -6.95 13.37 -11.84
C LEU A 121 -6.22 12.31 -11.03
N GLY A 122 -6.59 12.12 -9.78
CA GLY A 122 -5.84 11.25 -8.88
C GLY A 122 -6.61 10.85 -7.64
N MET A 123 -5.92 10.15 -6.76
CA MET A 123 -6.46 9.66 -5.51
C MET A 123 -5.37 9.51 -4.45
N ILE A 124 -5.84 9.33 -3.21
CA ILE A 124 -5.05 8.84 -2.09
C ILE A 124 -5.60 7.47 -1.72
N ASP A 125 -4.73 6.48 -1.64
CA ASP A 125 -5.03 5.15 -1.13
C ASP A 125 -4.15 4.82 0.08
N ASP A 126 -4.72 4.11 1.05
CA ASP A 126 -4.04 3.68 2.27
C ASP A 126 -3.02 2.53 1.99
N PHE A 127 -2.27 2.11 3.01
CA PHE A 127 -1.25 1.06 2.83
C PHE A 127 -1.84 -0.33 2.51
N TRP A 128 -3.13 -0.55 2.77
CA TRP A 128 -3.86 -1.75 2.33
C TRP A 128 -4.43 -1.61 0.91
N PHE A 129 -4.03 -0.55 0.21
CA PHE A 129 -4.50 -0.16 -1.12
C PHE A 129 -6.01 0.10 -1.16
N LYS A 130 -6.59 0.57 -0.05
CA LYS A 130 -8.00 0.98 0.01
C LYS A 130 -8.11 2.45 -0.30
N TYR A 131 -9.15 2.78 -1.05
CA TYR A 131 -9.54 4.16 -1.34
C TYR A 131 -9.71 5.00 -0.08
N VAL A 132 -9.09 6.18 -0.06
CA VAL A 132 -9.27 7.19 0.99
C VAL A 132 -10.03 8.40 0.47
N THR A 133 -9.55 9.03 -0.62
CA THR A 133 -10.23 10.16 -1.26
C THR A 133 -9.71 10.37 -2.68
N ASP A 134 -10.55 10.92 -3.54
CA ASP A 134 -10.11 11.49 -4.81
C ASP A 134 -9.44 12.86 -4.61
N ILE A 135 -8.60 13.23 -5.58
CA ILE A 135 -8.02 14.57 -5.74
C ILE A 135 -8.22 15.08 -7.17
N GLY A 136 -8.11 16.38 -7.37
CA GLY A 136 -8.25 16.98 -8.69
C GLY A 136 -9.71 17.04 -9.15
N ILE A 137 -9.94 16.78 -10.44
CA ILE A 137 -11.22 17.01 -11.15
C ILE A 137 -12.43 16.38 -10.45
N VAL A 138 -12.26 15.20 -9.86
CA VAL A 138 -13.33 14.46 -9.17
C VAL A 138 -13.21 14.51 -7.65
N GLY A 139 -12.17 15.17 -7.14
CA GLY A 139 -11.94 15.36 -5.71
C GLY A 139 -12.59 16.62 -5.14
N PRO A 140 -12.41 16.87 -3.83
CA PRO A 140 -12.91 18.06 -3.15
C PRO A 140 -12.45 19.39 -3.78
N ASP A 141 -11.28 19.41 -4.42
CA ASP A 141 -10.76 20.60 -5.10
C ASP A 141 -11.41 20.92 -6.46
N GLN A 142 -12.24 20.02 -7.00
CA GLN A 142 -12.98 20.20 -8.27
C GLN A 142 -12.08 20.61 -9.45
N GLY A 143 -10.83 20.14 -9.46
CA GLY A 143 -9.83 20.42 -10.48
C GLY A 143 -9.20 21.81 -10.39
N GLN A 144 -9.51 22.60 -9.36
CA GLN A 144 -8.90 23.91 -9.12
C GLN A 144 -7.58 23.81 -8.37
N GLY A 145 -7.23 22.61 -7.90
CA GLY A 145 -6.10 22.40 -7.02
C GLY A 145 -6.39 22.90 -5.60
N GLY A 146 -5.55 22.50 -4.65
CA GLY A 146 -5.79 22.86 -3.25
C GLY A 146 -4.87 22.18 -2.26
N LYS A 147 -5.06 22.51 -0.98
CA LYS A 147 -4.26 22.00 0.12
C LYS A 147 -4.99 20.87 0.82
N TYR A 148 -4.48 19.66 0.70
CA TYR A 148 -4.96 18.50 1.43
C TYR A 148 -4.16 18.36 2.72
N LEU A 149 -4.84 18.26 3.86
CA LEU A 149 -4.20 17.99 5.14
C LEU A 149 -4.43 16.53 5.52
N LEU A 150 -3.39 15.72 5.38
CA LEU A 150 -3.40 14.30 5.68
C LEU A 150 -3.07 14.11 7.16
N LEU A 151 -4.00 13.53 7.90
CA LEU A 151 -3.90 13.28 9.33
C LEU A 151 -3.59 11.80 9.58
N PRO A 152 -2.61 11.47 10.46
CA PRO A 152 -2.33 10.09 10.82
C PRO A 152 -3.50 9.42 11.57
N PRO A 153 -3.53 8.09 11.62
CA PRO A 153 -4.47 7.35 12.45
C PRO A 153 -4.43 7.84 13.91
N GLY A 154 -5.60 8.12 14.47
CA GLY A 154 -5.72 8.55 15.88
C GLY A 154 -5.34 10.01 16.15
N TYR A 155 -5.10 10.85 15.14
CA TYR A 155 -4.79 12.27 15.36
C TYR A 155 -5.92 13.03 16.06
N ASP A 156 -5.59 13.61 17.22
CA ASP A 156 -6.48 14.36 18.13
C ASP A 156 -6.08 15.83 18.31
N GLY A 157 -5.03 16.29 17.62
CA GLY A 157 -4.58 17.68 17.65
C GLY A 157 -5.50 18.64 16.89
N GLU A 158 -5.18 19.93 16.96
CA GLU A 158 -5.93 20.98 16.28
C GLU A 158 -5.85 20.85 14.76
N VAL A 159 -7.00 20.94 14.09
CA VAL A 159 -7.10 20.92 12.63
C VAL A 159 -7.34 22.34 12.14
N PRO A 160 -6.34 23.01 11.54
CA PRO A 160 -6.51 24.38 11.05
C PRO A 160 -7.52 24.44 9.89
N ALA A 161 -8.18 25.60 9.74
CA ALA A 161 -9.06 25.86 8.61
C ALA A 161 -8.25 26.06 7.30
N GLY A 162 -8.93 25.95 6.15
CA GLY A 162 -8.34 26.20 4.83
C GLY A 162 -7.72 24.98 4.15
N TYR A 163 -7.98 23.78 4.66
CA TYR A 163 -7.53 22.52 4.08
C TYR A 163 -8.69 21.59 3.76
N PHE A 164 -8.53 20.77 2.73
CA PHE A 164 -9.30 19.54 2.54
C PHE A 164 -8.75 18.49 3.50
N VAL A 165 -9.45 18.22 4.59
CA VAL A 165 -8.98 17.32 5.64
C VAL A 165 -9.18 15.87 5.20
N VAL A 166 -8.10 15.08 5.23
CA VAL A 166 -8.07 13.66 4.88
C VAL A 166 -7.58 12.87 6.09
N ARG A 167 -8.43 11.98 6.62
CA ARG A 167 -8.06 11.08 7.72
C ARG A 167 -7.61 9.75 7.14
N VAL A 168 -6.30 9.52 7.12
CA VAL A 168 -5.74 8.31 6.51
C VAL A 168 -5.84 7.15 7.51
N PRO A 169 -6.42 5.98 7.12
CA PRO A 169 -6.56 4.83 8.03
C PRO A 169 -5.24 4.16 8.41
N THR A 170 -4.16 4.43 7.68
CA THR A 170 -2.80 3.92 7.91
C THR A 170 -1.79 5.06 8.03
N PHE A 171 -0.61 4.80 8.57
CA PHE A 171 0.46 5.80 8.68
C PHE A 171 1.15 6.10 7.36
N GLU A 172 1.05 5.22 6.37
CA GLU A 172 1.61 5.44 5.05
C GLU A 172 0.51 5.32 4.00
N SER A 173 0.65 6.08 2.91
CA SER A 173 -0.30 6.10 1.81
C SER A 173 0.39 6.48 0.51
N ILE A 174 -0.20 6.10 -0.60
CA ILE A 174 0.17 6.65 -1.91
C ILE A 174 -0.70 7.87 -2.19
N LEU A 175 -0.07 8.95 -2.64
CA LEU A 175 -0.73 10.04 -3.33
C LEU A 175 -0.30 9.97 -4.80
N VAL A 176 -1.25 9.76 -5.70
CA VAL A 176 -0.97 9.59 -7.13
C VAL A 176 -1.95 10.41 -7.96
N TRP A 177 -1.44 11.01 -9.03
CA TRP A 177 -2.30 11.60 -10.04
C TRP A 177 -1.73 11.49 -11.45
N ARG A 178 -2.62 11.64 -12.42
CA ARG A 178 -2.30 11.86 -13.83
C ARG A 178 -2.16 13.35 -14.09
N ASN A 179 -1.11 13.71 -14.80
CA ASN A 179 -0.88 15.05 -15.31
C ASN A 179 -1.65 15.20 -16.62
N MET A 180 -2.65 16.08 -16.65
CA MET A 180 -3.51 16.26 -17.82
C MET A 180 -2.86 17.24 -18.81
N PRO A 181 -2.69 16.87 -20.09
CA PRO A 181 -2.20 17.80 -21.11
C PRO A 181 -3.07 19.05 -21.22
N ILE A 182 -2.42 20.20 -21.42
CA ILE A 182 -3.08 21.48 -21.68
C ILE A 182 -2.99 21.73 -23.18
N GLU A 183 -4.14 21.74 -23.86
CA GLU A 183 -4.22 21.92 -25.33
C GLU A 183 -3.38 20.88 -26.10
N GLY A 184 -3.24 19.68 -25.53
CA GLY A 184 -2.46 18.59 -26.13
C GLY A 184 -0.96 18.59 -25.80
N ASP A 185 -0.45 19.60 -25.09
CA ASP A 185 0.93 19.64 -24.59
C ASP A 185 1.00 19.34 -23.09
N ILE A 186 1.89 18.42 -22.71
CA ILE A 186 2.10 18.07 -21.30
C ILE A 186 3.03 19.06 -20.58
N LYS A 187 3.92 19.76 -21.29
CA LYS A 187 4.93 20.63 -20.67
C LYS A 187 4.33 21.66 -19.72
N PRO A 188 3.24 22.38 -20.08
CA PRO A 188 2.63 23.34 -19.16
C PRO A 188 2.08 22.68 -17.89
N ALA A 189 1.60 21.44 -17.98
CA ALA A 189 1.14 20.68 -16.81
C ALA A 189 2.30 20.31 -15.88
N ILE A 190 3.44 19.86 -16.43
CA ILE A 190 4.64 19.55 -15.65
C ILE A 190 5.23 20.81 -15.01
N GLU A 191 5.24 21.93 -15.72
CA GLU A 191 5.67 23.21 -15.14
C GLU A 191 4.76 23.65 -13.98
N ASN A 192 3.44 23.56 -14.15
CA ASN A 192 2.48 23.88 -13.10
C ASN A 192 2.66 22.98 -11.89
N LEU A 193 2.87 21.68 -12.12
CA LEU A 193 3.20 20.72 -11.08
C LEU A 193 4.43 21.14 -10.28
N LYS A 194 5.56 21.42 -10.95
CA LYS A 194 6.79 21.84 -10.25
C LYS A 194 6.62 23.16 -9.49
N LYS A 195 5.84 24.09 -10.04
CA LYS A 195 5.58 25.40 -9.43
C LYS A 195 4.66 25.31 -8.22
N LEU A 196 3.62 24.48 -8.28
CA LEU A 196 2.49 24.51 -7.34
C LEU A 196 2.45 23.33 -6.37
N THR A 197 3.01 22.18 -6.74
CA THR A 197 3.02 21.02 -5.86
C THR A 197 3.98 21.24 -4.70
N ARG A 198 3.48 21.05 -3.47
CA ARG A 198 4.29 21.08 -2.26
C ARG A 198 3.86 19.97 -1.32
N ILE A 199 4.82 19.25 -0.73
CA ILE A 199 4.57 18.24 0.30
C ILE A 199 5.43 18.60 1.50
N TYR A 200 4.82 18.78 2.68
CA TYR A 200 5.54 19.21 3.88
C TYR A 200 4.78 18.90 5.18
N PRO A 201 5.47 18.73 6.32
CA PRO A 201 4.81 18.59 7.62
C PRO A 201 3.98 19.84 7.95
N LEU A 202 2.80 19.67 8.55
CA LEU A 202 1.93 20.79 8.94
C LEU A 202 2.66 21.83 9.82
N ALA A 203 3.57 21.38 10.70
CA ALA A 203 4.39 22.24 11.55
C ALA A 203 5.26 23.25 10.77
N GLN A 204 5.54 22.97 9.49
CA GLN A 204 6.37 23.80 8.61
C GLN A 204 5.53 24.63 7.62
N ALA A 205 4.20 24.66 7.74
CA ALA A 205 3.31 25.31 6.77
C ALA A 205 3.57 26.81 6.54
N LYS A 206 4.19 27.50 7.51
CA LYS A 206 4.57 28.92 7.36
C LYS A 206 5.80 29.14 6.47
N ASN A 207 6.70 28.16 6.43
CA ASN A 207 7.89 28.19 5.59
C ASN A 207 8.22 26.76 5.13
N PRO A 208 7.45 26.22 4.16
CA PRO A 208 7.63 24.85 3.70
C PRO A 208 9.03 24.62 3.12
N PRO A 209 9.67 23.48 3.41
CA PRO A 209 10.91 23.09 2.74
C PRO A 209 10.66 22.87 1.24
N ALA A 210 11.72 23.02 0.44
CA ALA A 210 11.65 22.69 -0.98
C ALA A 210 11.51 21.18 -1.17
N ASN A 211 10.63 20.78 -2.10
CA ASN A 211 10.55 19.40 -2.57
C ASN A 211 11.59 19.15 -3.68
N GLU A 212 12.00 17.89 -3.80
CA GLU A 212 12.87 17.43 -4.89
C GLU A 212 12.03 16.73 -5.95
N PHE A 213 12.05 17.22 -7.19
CA PHE A 213 11.38 16.57 -8.31
C PHE A 213 12.35 15.69 -9.08
N VAL A 214 12.07 14.41 -9.19
CA VAL A 214 12.92 13.45 -9.91
C VAL A 214 12.17 12.90 -11.11
N ASN A 215 12.57 13.32 -12.31
CA ASN A 215 12.02 12.77 -13.55
C ASN A 215 12.52 11.33 -13.76
N VAL A 216 11.61 10.36 -13.64
CA VAL A 216 11.86 8.92 -13.80
C VAL A 216 11.43 8.36 -15.15
N SER A 217 10.97 9.21 -16.08
CA SER A 217 10.68 8.80 -17.45
C SER A 217 11.89 8.13 -18.11
N ASN A 218 11.62 7.04 -18.85
CA ASN A 218 12.63 6.26 -19.57
C ASN A 218 13.74 5.62 -18.69
N ARG A 219 13.64 5.68 -17.35
CA ARG A 219 14.53 4.92 -16.46
C ARG A 219 14.06 3.48 -16.34
N ALA A 220 15.00 2.57 -16.08
CA ALA A 220 14.65 1.24 -15.59
C ALA A 220 14.14 1.42 -14.15
N PHE A 221 12.83 1.43 -13.97
CA PHE A 221 12.21 1.82 -12.70
C PHE A 221 11.07 0.86 -12.39
N SER A 222 11.20 0.14 -11.28
CA SER A 222 10.26 -0.92 -10.89
C SER A 222 9.66 -0.62 -9.52
N THR A 223 8.36 -0.77 -9.43
CA THR A 223 7.56 -0.64 -8.20
C THR A 223 6.75 -1.90 -7.91
N VAL A 224 6.93 -2.95 -8.72
CA VAL A 224 6.24 -4.22 -8.54
C VAL A 224 6.90 -5.01 -7.42
N ALA A 225 6.07 -5.52 -6.51
CA ALA A 225 6.51 -6.31 -5.36
C ALA A 225 7.16 -7.64 -5.77
N PRO A 226 8.04 -8.20 -4.92
CA PRO A 226 8.67 -9.49 -5.19
C PRO A 226 7.63 -10.62 -5.21
N ALA A 227 7.87 -11.60 -6.08
CA ALA A 227 7.08 -12.83 -6.17
C ALA A 227 7.80 -14.05 -5.56
N ASP A 228 8.97 -13.85 -4.96
CA ASP A 228 9.77 -14.87 -4.29
C ASP A 228 9.70 -14.73 -2.75
N TYR A 229 10.62 -15.36 -2.03
CA TYR A 229 10.60 -15.40 -0.56
C TYR A 229 10.68 -14.00 0.09
N ARG A 230 11.12 -12.96 -0.63
CA ARG A 230 11.10 -11.56 -0.15
C ARG A 230 9.69 -11.01 0.09
N PHE A 231 8.65 -11.75 -0.31
CA PHE A 231 7.27 -11.43 0.05
C PHE A 231 7.05 -11.41 1.58
N TRP A 232 7.74 -12.29 2.31
CA TRP A 232 7.64 -12.50 3.75
C TRP A 232 8.57 -11.58 4.53
#